data_AF-A0AAV7N3Q4-F1
#
_entry.id   AF-A0AAV7N3Q4-F1
#
_cell.length_a   1.000
_cell.length_b   1.000
_cell.length_c   1.000
_cell.angle_alpha   90.00
_cell.angle_beta   90.00
_cell.angle_gamma   90.00
#
_symmetry.space_group_name_H-M   'P 1'
#
loop_
_entity.id
_entity.type
_entity.pdbx_description
1 polymer ?
#
loop_
_entity_poly.entity_id
_entity_poly.type
_entity_poly.pdbx_seq_one_letter_code
_entity_poly.pdbx_strand_id
1 'polypeptide(L)'
;MDRILQEISSVCRKLKGMDSAMASLTAETKSMRLDIAGFQTQVTGLELRVTTVETRIAPWVDRDQELLYLRSKLIDLEDRSRKDNIRFLGFPENVKGADIHSYLRETLPKLTGIIFDPPPPGISKAAQARSQMAKRCQMSSLNHSMPAAPCTDPSTIAGSQNAQPISAGRSGG
;
A
#
# COMPACT_ATOMS: atom_id res chain seq x y z
N MET A 1 46.80 62.27 -38.72
CA MET A 1 45.71 62.57 -37.77
C MET A 1 44.51 61.65 -38.02
N ASP A 2 44.09 61.46 -39.27
CA ASP A 2 42.88 60.69 -39.65
C ASP A 2 42.85 59.24 -39.16
N ARG A 3 43.98 58.53 -39.21
CA ARG A 3 44.07 57.14 -38.71
C ARG A 3 43.73 57.03 -37.23
N ILE A 4 44.16 57.99 -36.42
CA ILE A 4 43.86 58.04 -34.99
C ILE A 4 42.36 58.28 -34.78
N LEU A 5 41.75 59.19 -35.55
CA LEU A 5 40.30 59.45 -35.50
C LEU A 5 39.48 58.22 -35.89
N GLN A 6 39.95 57.45 -36.87
CA GLN A 6 39.30 56.21 -37.30
C GLN A 6 39.39 55.12 -36.23
N GLU A 7 40.55 54.96 -35.59
CA GLU A 7 40.74 54.03 -34.48
C GLU A 7 39.89 54.41 -33.26
N ILE A 8 39.85 55.69 -32.88
CA ILE A 8 38.95 56.20 -31.82
C ILE A 8 37.50 55.88 -32.15
N SER A 9 37.05 56.14 -33.38
CA SER A 9 35.69 55.83 -33.83
C SER A 9 35.37 54.33 -33.74
N SER A 10 36.34 53.49 -34.06
CA SER A 10 36.23 52.03 -33.93
C SER A 10 36.08 51.61 -32.46
N VAL A 11 36.90 52.17 -31.57
CA VAL A 11 36.84 51.91 -30.12
C VAL A 11 35.50 52.38 -29.55
N CYS A 12 35.02 53.58 -29.91
CA CYS A 12 33.72 54.09 -29.46
C CYS A 12 32.56 53.17 -29.89
N ARG A 13 32.60 52.59 -31.10
CA ARG A 13 31.60 51.61 -31.53
C ARG A 13 31.65 50.33 -30.70
N LYS A 14 32.84 49.82 -30.41
CA LYS A 14 33.02 48.62 -29.57
C LYS A 14 32.52 48.85 -28.15
N LEU A 15 32.83 50.00 -27.54
CA LEU A 15 32.35 50.36 -26.21
C LEU A 15 30.81 50.40 -26.15
N LYS A 16 30.16 51.05 -27.13
CA LYS A 16 28.68 51.04 -27.22
C LYS A 16 28.10 49.62 -27.36
N GLY A 17 28.78 48.75 -28.11
CA GLY A 17 28.39 47.35 -28.23
C GLY A 17 28.51 46.60 -26.91
N MET A 18 29.60 46.83 -26.17
CA MET A 18 29.80 46.27 -24.83
C MET A 18 28.76 46.78 -23.83
N ASP A 19 28.44 48.07 -23.83
CA ASP A 19 27.40 48.65 -22.98
C ASP A 19 26.04 48.00 -23.23
N SER A 20 25.70 47.75 -24.49
CA SER A 20 24.48 47.06 -24.88
C SER A 20 24.46 45.60 -24.41
N ALA A 21 25.58 44.89 -24.56
CA ALA A 21 25.72 43.51 -24.08
C ALA A 21 25.65 43.42 -22.55
N MET A 22 26.28 44.35 -21.82
CA MET A 22 26.19 44.43 -20.36
C MET A 22 24.76 44.72 -19.90
N ALA A 23 24.03 45.60 -20.58
CA ALA A 23 22.63 45.86 -20.28
C ALA A 23 21.77 44.60 -20.46
N SER A 24 22.00 43.83 -21.54
CA SER A 24 21.32 42.56 -21.80
C SER A 24 21.61 41.51 -20.71
N LEU A 25 22.89 41.28 -20.37
CA LEU A 25 23.29 40.35 -19.31
C LEU A 25 22.73 40.75 -17.95
N THR A 26 22.64 42.05 -17.67
CA THR A 26 22.04 42.57 -16.44
C THR A 26 20.54 42.27 -16.39
N ALA A 27 19.84 42.39 -17.52
CA ALA A 27 18.42 42.04 -17.61
C ALA A 27 18.19 40.53 -17.42
N GLU A 28 18.97 39.70 -18.09
CA GLU A 28 18.91 38.24 -17.96
C GLU A 28 19.22 37.78 -16.52
N THR A 29 20.25 38.37 -15.90
CA THR A 29 20.60 38.10 -14.49
C THR A 29 19.46 38.46 -13.54
N LYS A 30 18.73 39.55 -13.79
CA LYS A 30 17.55 39.91 -13.01
C LYS A 30 16.42 38.90 -13.21
N SER A 31 16.18 38.46 -14.44
CA SER A 31 15.19 37.40 -14.73
C SER A 31 15.51 36.13 -13.98
N MET A 32 16.75 35.62 -14.08
CA MET A 32 17.17 34.41 -13.37
C MET A 32 17.00 34.52 -11.85
N ARG A 33 17.25 35.69 -11.26
CA ARG A 33 17.00 35.90 -9.82
C ARG A 33 15.52 35.79 -9.45
N LEU A 34 14.63 36.27 -10.30
CA LEU A 34 13.18 36.13 -10.09
C LEU A 34 12.75 34.66 -10.21
N ASP A 35 13.27 33.94 -11.21
CA ASP A 35 12.98 32.52 -11.39
C ASP A 35 13.48 31.69 -10.19
N ILE A 36 14.69 31.97 -9.69
CA ILE A 36 15.24 31.34 -8.50
C ILE A 36 14.36 31.60 -7.27
N ALA A 37 13.89 32.82 -7.07
CA ALA A 37 12.97 33.14 -5.96
C ALA A 37 11.62 32.41 -6.11
N GLY A 38 11.13 32.28 -7.35
CA GLY A 38 9.95 31.48 -7.66
C GLY A 38 10.14 30.00 -7.31
N PHE A 39 11.27 29.41 -7.70
CA PHE A 39 11.59 28.02 -7.37
C PHE A 39 11.76 27.80 -5.87
N GLN A 40 12.41 28.73 -5.15
CA GLN A 40 12.51 28.66 -3.69
C GLN A 40 11.12 28.61 -3.01
N THR A 41 10.18 29.41 -3.50
CA THR A 41 8.80 29.42 -3.00
C THR A 41 8.09 28.09 -3.29
N GLN A 42 8.30 27.51 -4.47
CA GLN A 42 7.72 26.20 -4.81
C GLN A 42 8.33 25.07 -3.97
N VAL A 43 9.65 25.05 -3.79
CA VAL A 43 10.35 24.04 -3.00
C VAL A 43 9.87 24.06 -1.54
N THR A 44 9.83 25.23 -0.91
CA THR A 44 9.31 25.37 0.47
C THR A 44 7.85 24.93 0.59
N GLY A 45 7.01 25.21 -0.41
CA GLY A 45 5.64 24.72 -0.46
C GLY A 45 5.55 23.19 -0.61
N LEU A 46 6.43 22.57 -1.39
CA LEU A 46 6.50 21.11 -1.53
C LEU A 46 7.00 20.45 -0.26
N GLU A 47 8.03 21.00 0.38
CA GLU A 47 8.55 20.53 1.67
C GLU A 47 7.44 20.48 2.72
N LEU A 48 6.66 21.57 2.85
CA LEU A 48 5.53 21.61 3.78
C LEU A 48 4.47 20.54 3.49
N ARG A 49 4.17 20.30 2.20
CA ARG A 49 3.23 19.26 1.79
C ARG A 49 3.75 17.87 2.13
N VAL A 50 5.04 17.61 1.94
CA VAL A 50 5.68 16.34 2.33
C VAL A 50 5.57 16.15 3.84
N THR A 51 5.95 17.14 4.64
CA THR A 51 5.83 17.05 6.11
C THR A 51 4.39 16.83 6.56
N THR A 52 3.42 17.45 5.89
CA THR A 52 1.99 17.24 6.16
C THR A 52 1.54 15.81 5.84
N VAL A 53 2.04 15.22 4.76
CA VAL A 53 1.74 13.83 4.40
C VAL A 53 2.40 12.86 5.37
N GLU A 54 3.67 13.08 5.72
CA GLU A 54 4.41 12.26 6.67
C GLU A 54 3.74 12.24 8.05
N THR A 55 3.36 13.41 8.58
CA THR A 55 2.63 13.52 9.85
C THR A 55 1.27 12.83 9.82
N ARG A 56 0.59 12.81 8.67
CA ARG A 56 -0.67 12.07 8.49
C ARG A 56 -0.48 10.56 8.37
N ILE A 57 0.66 10.09 7.86
CA ILE A 57 0.97 8.67 7.69
C ILE A 57 1.46 8.04 9.00
N ALA A 58 2.26 8.77 9.79
CA ALA A 58 2.83 8.30 11.06
C ALA A 58 1.84 7.50 11.96
N PRO A 59 0.62 7.99 12.27
CA PRO A 59 -0.30 7.27 13.15
C PRO A 59 -0.85 5.97 12.55
N TRP A 60 -0.82 5.80 11.23
CA TRP A 60 -1.25 4.54 10.60
C TRP A 60 -0.23 3.43 10.82
N VAL A 61 1.06 3.77 10.85
CA VAL A 61 2.13 2.80 11.15
C VAL A 61 2.00 2.30 12.59
N ASP A 62 1.74 3.21 13.54
CA ASP A 62 1.52 2.84 14.95
C ASP A 62 0.30 1.93 15.13
N ARG A 63 -0.80 2.25 14.43
CA ARG A 63 -2.02 1.41 14.45
C ARG A 63 -1.78 0.03 13.86
N ASP A 64 -0.98 -0.09 12.80
CA ASP A 64 -0.70 -1.39 12.18
C ASP A 64 0.08 -2.29 13.16
N GLN A 65 1.01 -1.70 13.91
CA GLN A 65 1.73 -2.40 14.99
C GLN A 65 0.77 -2.83 16.12
N GLU A 66 -0.17 -1.98 16.50
CA GLU A 66 -1.21 -2.31 17.49
C GLU A 66 -2.11 -3.46 17.00
N LEU A 67 -2.52 -3.45 15.73
CA LEU A 67 -3.33 -4.51 15.13
C LEU A 67 -2.58 -5.85 15.14
N LEU A 68 -1.29 -5.86 14.82
CA LEU A 68 -0.46 -7.06 14.90
C LEU A 68 -0.39 -7.61 16.33
N TYR A 69 -0.19 -6.73 17.31
CA TYR A 69 -0.19 -7.11 18.72
C TYR A 69 -1.54 -7.69 19.17
N LEU A 70 -2.65 -7.01 18.86
CA LEU A 70 -4.00 -7.47 19.21
C LEU A 70 -4.34 -8.81 18.54
N ARG A 71 -3.92 -9.01 17.28
CA ARG A 71 -4.10 -10.27 16.57
C ARG A 71 -3.32 -11.41 17.22
N SER A 72 -2.05 -11.17 17.58
CA SER A 72 -1.23 -12.14 18.32
C SER A 72 -1.90 -12.53 19.63
N LYS A 73 -2.36 -11.54 20.40
CA LYS A 73 -3.05 -11.76 21.66
C LYS A 73 -4.36 -12.53 21.50
N LEU A 74 -5.10 -12.29 20.40
CA LEU A 74 -6.33 -13.01 20.11
C LEU A 74 -6.04 -14.49 19.83
N ILE A 75 -5.01 -14.78 19.05
CA ILE A 75 -4.56 -16.16 18.78
C ILE A 75 -4.15 -16.84 20.09
N ASP A 76 -3.35 -16.18 20.93
CA ASP A 76 -2.92 -16.72 22.21
C ASP A 76 -4.12 -17.05 23.13
N LEU A 77 -5.12 -16.17 23.17
CA LEU A 77 -6.33 -16.40 23.96
C LEU A 77 -7.20 -17.51 23.37
N GLU A 78 -7.30 -17.60 22.05
CA GLU A 78 -8.03 -18.67 21.35
C GLU A 78 -7.38 -20.04 21.61
N ASP A 79 -6.06 -20.11 21.54
CA ASP A 79 -5.28 -21.32 21.79
C ASP A 79 -5.37 -21.74 23.25
N ARG A 80 -5.23 -20.81 24.20
CA ARG A 80 -5.44 -21.10 25.63
C ARG A 80 -6.86 -21.56 25.92
N SER A 81 -7.86 -20.96 25.28
CA SER A 81 -9.26 -21.38 25.42
C SER A 81 -9.53 -22.77 24.83
N ARG A 82 -8.75 -23.21 23.85
CA ARG A 82 -8.89 -24.52 23.19
C ARG A 82 -7.88 -25.56 23.67
N LYS A 83 -6.97 -25.21 24.57
CA LYS A 83 -5.90 -26.08 25.06
C LYS A 83 -6.42 -27.41 25.61
N ASP A 84 -7.56 -27.36 26.30
CA ASP A 84 -8.16 -28.54 26.92
C ASP A 84 -9.19 -29.25 26.00
N ASN A 85 -9.37 -28.76 24.77
CA ASN A 85 -10.29 -29.34 23.80
C ASN A 85 -9.56 -30.35 22.91
N ILE A 86 -9.89 -31.63 23.08
CA ILE A 86 -9.36 -32.72 22.23
C ILE A 86 -10.36 -33.03 21.12
N ARG A 87 -9.87 -33.19 19.89
CA ARG A 87 -10.68 -33.61 18.73
C ARG A 87 -10.42 -35.07 18.41
N PHE A 88 -11.47 -35.88 18.46
CA PHE A 88 -11.45 -37.26 17.99
C PHE A 88 -11.94 -37.32 16.54
N LEU A 89 -11.16 -37.93 15.65
CA LEU A 89 -11.51 -38.12 14.24
C LEU A 89 -11.83 -39.60 13.99
N GLY A 90 -12.78 -39.88 13.10
CA GLY A 90 -13.15 -41.27 12.72
C GLY A 90 -14.14 -41.97 13.64
N PHE A 91 -14.83 -41.25 14.53
CA PHE A 91 -15.91 -41.83 15.33
C PHE A 91 -17.20 -42.01 14.49
N PRO A 92 -17.95 -43.10 14.68
CA PRO A 92 -19.20 -43.33 13.95
C PRO A 92 -20.26 -42.28 14.33
N GLU A 93 -20.92 -41.69 13.33
CA GLU A 93 -21.89 -40.58 13.50
C GLU A 93 -23.19 -40.99 14.22
N ASN A 94 -23.40 -42.29 14.46
CA ASN A 94 -24.63 -42.84 15.04
C ASN A 94 -24.73 -42.68 16.56
N VAL A 95 -23.70 -42.15 17.23
CA VAL A 95 -23.69 -41.92 18.68
C VAL A 95 -24.20 -40.49 18.97
N LYS A 96 -25.51 -40.34 19.19
CA LYS A 96 -26.13 -39.01 19.37
C LYS A 96 -26.04 -38.50 20.81
N GLY A 97 -25.52 -37.27 20.95
CA GLY A 97 -25.96 -36.25 21.92
C GLY A 97 -25.61 -36.48 23.40
N ALA A 98 -26.34 -37.34 24.09
CA ALA A 98 -26.18 -37.57 25.54
C ALA A 98 -25.22 -38.73 25.85
N ASP A 99 -25.16 -39.72 24.95
CA ASP A 99 -24.37 -40.93 25.15
C ASP A 99 -22.89 -40.77 24.77
N ILE A 100 -22.49 -39.62 24.23
CA ILE A 100 -21.09 -39.36 23.87
C ILE A 100 -20.19 -39.43 25.10
N HIS A 101 -20.63 -38.87 26.24
CA HIS A 101 -19.87 -38.94 27.49
C HIS A 101 -19.73 -40.38 28.00
N SER A 102 -20.82 -41.16 27.98
CA SER A 102 -20.83 -42.56 28.40
C SER A 102 -19.96 -43.43 27.49
N TYR A 103 -20.09 -43.24 26.17
CA TYR A 103 -19.31 -43.93 25.16
C TYR A 103 -17.82 -43.61 25.28
N LEU A 104 -17.44 -42.34 25.45
CA LEU A 104 -16.04 -41.96 25.64
C LEU A 104 -15.47 -42.53 26.94
N ARG A 105 -16.25 -42.56 28.04
CA ARG A 105 -15.79 -43.16 29.30
C ARG A 105 -15.53 -44.66 29.17
N GLU A 106 -16.29 -45.37 28.34
CA GLU A 106 -16.10 -46.80 28.10
C GLU A 106 -14.99 -47.08 27.07
N THR A 107 -14.88 -46.27 26.02
CA THR A 107 -13.96 -46.51 24.90
C THR A 107 -12.56 -45.98 25.13
N LEU A 108 -12.39 -44.86 25.83
CA LEU A 108 -11.07 -44.28 26.09
C LEU A 108 -10.13 -45.26 26.82
N PRO A 109 -10.53 -45.91 27.94
CA PRO A 109 -9.66 -46.87 28.62
C PRO A 109 -9.29 -48.06 27.74
N LYS A 110 -10.23 -48.52 26.88
CA LYS A 110 -10.00 -49.64 25.94
C LYS A 110 -9.01 -49.27 24.82
N LEU A 111 -9.04 -48.02 24.36
CA LEU A 111 -8.18 -47.54 23.27
C LEU A 111 -6.79 -47.09 23.74
N THR A 112 -6.69 -46.49 24.93
CA THR A 112 -5.42 -45.96 25.44
C THR A 112 -4.63 -46.97 26.25
N GLY A 113 -5.28 -48.04 26.76
CA GLY A 113 -4.65 -49.01 27.65
C GLY A 113 -4.26 -48.42 29.01
N ILE A 114 -4.69 -47.19 29.31
CA ILE A 114 -4.41 -46.49 30.56
C ILE A 114 -5.54 -46.79 31.54
N ILE A 115 -5.18 -47.32 32.70
CA ILE A 115 -6.09 -47.46 33.83
C ILE A 115 -6.27 -46.06 34.44
N PHE A 116 -7.47 -45.51 34.34
CA PHE A 116 -7.80 -44.28 35.04
C PHE A 116 -8.12 -44.63 36.50
N ASP A 117 -7.25 -44.22 37.42
CA ASP A 117 -7.56 -44.30 38.85
C ASP A 117 -8.81 -43.46 39.16
N PRO A 118 -9.74 -43.95 40.00
CA PRO A 118 -10.92 -43.19 40.35
C PRO A 118 -10.52 -41.92 41.16
N PRO A 119 -11.12 -40.75 40.86
CA PRO A 119 -12.28 -40.52 40.00
C PRO A 119 -11.96 -40.37 38.49
N PRO A 120 -12.87 -40.81 37.60
CA PRO A 120 -12.66 -40.75 36.15
C PRO A 120 -12.45 -39.30 35.66
N PRO A 121 -11.77 -39.10 34.51
CA PRO A 121 -11.46 -37.78 33.99
C PRO A 121 -12.74 -36.94 33.84
N GLY A 122 -12.71 -35.73 34.40
CA GLY A 122 -13.82 -34.78 34.38
C GLY A 122 -14.01 -34.17 33.00
N ILE A 123 -14.79 -34.82 32.14
CA ILE A 123 -15.16 -34.27 30.84
C ILE A 123 -16.20 -33.16 31.07
N SER A 124 -15.80 -31.89 30.95
CA SER A 124 -16.68 -30.74 31.15
C SER A 124 -17.81 -30.68 30.10
N LYS A 125 -17.48 -30.88 28.82
CA LYS A 125 -18.43 -30.94 27.70
C LYS A 125 -17.90 -31.86 26.59
N ALA A 126 -18.77 -32.68 26.01
CA ALA A 126 -18.48 -33.41 24.79
C ALA A 126 -19.60 -33.15 23.79
N ALA A 127 -19.22 -32.79 22.56
CA ALA A 127 -20.17 -32.55 21.49
C ALA A 127 -19.55 -32.92 20.14
N GLN A 128 -20.38 -33.45 19.25
CA GLN A 128 -19.99 -33.62 17.86
C GLN A 128 -19.88 -32.23 17.21
N ALA A 129 -18.72 -31.92 16.63
CA ALA A 129 -18.54 -30.67 15.91
C ALA A 129 -19.50 -30.65 14.71
N ARG A 130 -20.31 -29.58 14.59
CA ARG A 130 -21.13 -29.38 13.38
C ARG A 130 -20.18 -29.23 12.19
N SER A 131 -20.38 -30.01 11.13
CA SER A 131 -19.61 -29.88 9.89
C SER A 131 -19.80 -28.47 9.31
N GLN A 132 -18.84 -27.58 9.55
CA GLN A 132 -18.82 -26.24 8.95
C GLN A 132 -18.27 -26.26 7.51
N MET A 133 -17.86 -27.42 6.99
CA MET A 133 -17.40 -27.55 5.60
C MET A 133 -18.45 -27.13 4.58
N ALA A 134 -19.75 -27.20 4.92
CA ALA A 134 -20.80 -26.71 4.04
C ALA A 134 -20.81 -25.19 3.84
N LYS A 135 -20.28 -24.38 4.77
CA LYS A 135 -20.29 -22.90 4.66
C LYS A 135 -18.98 -22.30 4.15
N ARG A 136 -17.84 -22.95 4.39
CA ARG A 136 -16.53 -22.43 3.98
C ARG A 136 -16.23 -22.64 2.48
N CYS A 137 -16.80 -23.68 1.86
CA CYS A 137 -16.67 -23.92 0.41
C CYS A 137 -17.43 -22.90 -0.46
N GLN A 138 -18.50 -22.26 0.03
CA GLN A 138 -19.24 -21.26 -0.76
C GLN A 138 -18.47 -19.92 -0.83
N MET A 139 -17.80 -19.51 0.24
CA MET A 139 -17.04 -18.26 0.28
C MET A 139 -15.71 -18.31 -0.49
N SER A 140 -15.08 -19.48 -0.64
CA SER A 140 -13.86 -19.64 -1.46
C SER A 140 -14.13 -19.62 -2.97
N SER A 141 -15.37 -19.88 -3.39
CA SER A 141 -15.76 -19.86 -4.82
C SER A 141 -16.01 -18.45 -5.39
N LEU A 142 -16.19 -17.43 -4.52
CA LEU A 142 -16.50 -16.06 -4.94
C LEU A 142 -15.28 -15.15 -5.06
N ASN A 143 -14.08 -15.59 -4.61
CA ASN A 143 -12.87 -14.76 -4.62
C ASN A 143 -11.85 -15.12 -5.72
N HIS A 144 -12.18 -16.03 -6.64
CA HIS A 144 -11.37 -16.32 -7.84
C HIS A 144 -12.09 -15.81 -9.10
N SER A 145 -12.27 -14.50 -9.18
CA SER A 145 -12.69 -13.79 -10.38
C SER A 145 -12.01 -12.42 -10.41
N MET A 146 -10.69 -12.41 -10.51
CA MET A 146 -9.96 -11.27 -11.05
C MET A 146 -9.79 -11.52 -12.55
N PRO A 147 -10.17 -10.59 -13.44
CA PRO A 147 -9.86 -10.71 -14.85
C PRO A 147 -8.35 -10.54 -15.04
N ALA A 148 -7.76 -11.48 -15.78
CA ALA A 148 -6.37 -11.40 -16.21
C ALA A 148 -6.13 -10.10 -16.98
N ALA A 149 -5.13 -9.32 -16.55
CA ALA A 149 -4.61 -8.22 -17.32
C ALA A 149 -3.97 -8.78 -18.62
N PRO A 150 -4.27 -8.24 -19.81
CA PRO A 150 -3.61 -8.69 -21.03
C PRO A 150 -2.18 -8.13 -21.07
N CYS A 151 -1.21 -9.03 -21.11
CA CYS A 151 0.16 -8.73 -21.49
C CYS A 151 0.17 -8.20 -22.93
N THR A 152 0.62 -6.97 -23.13
CA THR A 152 0.93 -6.42 -24.45
C THR A 152 2.43 -6.48 -24.69
N ASP A 153 2.84 -7.30 -25.67
CA ASP A 153 4.21 -7.36 -26.19
C ASP A 153 4.57 -6.07 -26.96
N PRO A 154 5.84 -5.63 -26.94
CA PRO A 154 6.30 -4.48 -27.72
C PRO A 154 7.03 -4.93 -28.99
N SER A 155 6.37 -4.88 -30.15
CA SER A 155 7.01 -4.74 -31.46
C SER A 155 5.98 -4.60 -32.58
N THR A 156 6.33 -3.81 -33.61
CA THR A 156 5.57 -3.49 -34.86
C THR A 156 4.91 -2.10 -34.81
N ILE A 157 5.62 -1.01 -35.12
CA ILE A 157 5.96 -0.42 -36.45
C ILE A 157 4.98 0.70 -36.89
N ALA A 158 5.60 1.86 -37.15
CA ALA A 158 5.27 2.93 -38.10
C ALA A 158 3.97 3.75 -37.96
N GLY A 159 4.19 5.07 -37.81
CA GLY A 159 3.93 5.98 -38.93
C GLY A 159 2.71 6.91 -38.83
N SER A 160 2.98 8.17 -39.16
CA SER A 160 2.05 9.17 -39.71
C SER A 160 1.36 10.16 -38.74
N GLN A 161 2.07 11.26 -38.54
CA GLN A 161 1.67 12.66 -38.78
C GLN A 161 0.18 13.10 -38.64
N ASN A 162 0.06 14.27 -38.01
CA ASN A 162 -0.71 15.46 -38.43
C ASN A 162 -2.01 15.78 -37.68
N ALA A 163 -1.99 16.84 -36.85
CA ALA A 163 -2.82 18.04 -36.97
C ALA A 163 -2.83 18.87 -35.67
N GLN A 164 -2.73 20.18 -35.86
CA GLN A 164 -2.55 21.27 -34.89
C GLN A 164 -3.90 21.81 -34.33
N PRO A 165 -3.89 22.83 -33.44
CA PRO A 165 -4.89 23.04 -32.40
C PRO A 165 -6.03 23.99 -32.80
N ILE A 166 -7.14 23.96 -32.05
CA ILE A 166 -8.19 24.97 -32.13
C ILE A 166 -8.17 25.82 -30.85
N SER A 167 -8.03 27.12 -31.07
CA SER A 167 -8.21 28.18 -30.09
C SER A 167 -9.53 28.93 -30.34
N ALA A 168 -9.95 29.67 -29.32
CA ALA A 168 -10.91 30.77 -29.30
C ALA A 168 -12.41 30.48 -29.10
N GLY A 169 -12.95 31.10 -28.04
CA GLY A 169 -14.37 31.27 -27.78
C GLY A 169 -14.61 32.19 -26.58
N ARG A 170 -14.77 33.49 -26.86
CA ARG A 170 -15.03 34.61 -25.95
C ARG A 170 -16.55 34.83 -25.80
N SER A 171 -16.97 35.56 -24.75
CA SER A 171 -18.33 36.07 -24.40
C SER A 171 -19.22 35.07 -23.67
N GLY A 172 -20.02 35.41 -22.66
CA GLY A 172 -20.39 36.67 -22.01
C GLY A 172 -21.60 36.37 -21.11
N GLY A 173 -21.70 37.01 -19.95
CA GLY A 173 -22.76 36.85 -18.97
C GLY A 173 -22.36 37.45 -17.63
#